data_AF-A0AAV8ZCI4-F1
#
_entry.id   AF-A0AAV8ZCI4-F1
#
_cell.length_a   1.000
_cell.length_b   1.000
_cell.length_c   1.000
_cell.angle_alpha   90.00
_cell.angle_beta   90.00
_cell.angle_gamma   90.00
#
_symmetry.space_group_name_H-M   'P 1'
#
loop_
_entity.id
_entity.type
_entity.pdbx_description
1 polymer ?
#
loop_
_entity_poly.entity_id
_entity_poly.type
_entity_poly.pdbx_seq_one_letter_code
_entity_poly.pdbx_strand_id
1 'polypeptide(L)' 'MLEVNTQYPEKVNVWAGILNSQIIGPYLFDDTLTGARYLDFLQNFLQRLHYCQEATGAQFEHLV' A
#
# COMPACT_ATOMS: atom_id res chain seq x y z
N MET A 1 -14.62 6.19 -39.26
CA MET A 1 -13.84 5.55 -38.18
C MET A 1 -14.05 6.41 -36.95
N LEU A 2 -14.95 6.02 -36.04
CA LEU A 2 -15.12 6.70 -34.76
C LEU A 2 -14.12 6.06 -33.81
N GLU A 3 -13.17 6.85 -33.33
CA GLU A 3 -12.28 6.43 -32.25
C GLU A 3 -13.11 6.34 -30.97
N VAL A 4 -13.49 5.11 -30.59
CA VAL A 4 -14.15 4.85 -29.32
C VAL A 4 -13.04 4.60 -28.31
N ASN A 5 -12.76 5.58 -27.46
CA ASN A 5 -11.80 5.45 -26.38
C ASN A 5 -12.41 4.60 -25.27
N THR A 6 -12.30 3.27 -25.36
CA THR A 6 -12.80 2.30 -24.37
C THR A 6 -11.89 2.14 -23.17
N GLN A 7 -10.77 2.87 -23.10
CA GLN A 7 -9.87 2.83 -21.96
C GLN A 7 -10.41 3.76 -20.86
N TYR A 8 -11.19 3.21 -19.95
CA TYR A 8 -11.35 3.80 -18.63
C TYR A 8 -10.05 3.52 -17.86
N PRO A 9 -9.20 4.51 -17.55
CA PRO A 9 -8.06 4.25 -16.68
C PRO A 9 -8.62 3.94 -15.28
N GLU A 10 -8.65 2.66 -14.92
CA GLU A 10 -8.84 2.26 -13.52
C GLU A 10 -7.65 2.80 -12.74
N LYS A 11 -7.91 3.84 -11.93
CA LYS A 11 -6.89 4.43 -11.08
C LYS A 11 -6.87 3.65 -9.78
N VAL A 12 -5.73 3.02 -9.49
CA VAL A 12 -5.48 2.41 -8.20
C VAL A 12 -4.48 3.27 -7.43
N ASN A 13 -4.79 3.54 -6.16
CA ASN A 13 -3.83 4.18 -5.26
C ASN A 13 -2.94 3.08 -4.67
N VAL A 14 -1.63 3.31 -4.64
CA VAL A 14 -0.66 2.35 -4.09
C VAL A 14 0.22 3.06 -3.07
N TRP A 15 0.45 2.40 -1.95
CA TRP A 15 1.43 2.82 -0.95
C TRP A 15 2.59 1.83 -0.91
N ALA A 16 3.81 2.37 -0.80
CA ALA A 16 5.01 1.61 -0.48
C ALA A 16 5.91 2.47 0.41
N GLY A 17 6.47 1.86 1.44
CA GLY A 17 7.49 2.45 2.30
C GLY A 17 8.88 1.94 1.93
N ILE A 18 9.91 2.74 2.16
CA ILE A 18 11.31 2.31 2.10
C ILE A 18 11.88 2.48 3.49
N LEU A 19 12.49 1.43 4.02
CA LEU A 19 13.13 1.45 5.32
C LEU A 19 14.45 0.69 5.26
N ASN A 20 15.52 1.35 5.68
CA ASN A 20 16.90 0.87 5.52
C ASN A 20 17.17 0.52 4.03
N SER A 21 17.44 -0.75 3.75
CA SER A 21 17.66 -1.27 2.39
C SER A 21 16.51 -2.15 1.91
N GLN A 22 15.34 -2.08 2.55
CA GLN A 22 14.17 -2.88 2.22
C GLN A 22 12.98 -2.00 1.79
N ILE A 23 12.23 -2.49 0.82
CA ILE A 23 10.92 -1.97 0.45
C ILE A 23 9.84 -2.70 1.26
N ILE A 24 8.93 -1.93 1.85
CA ILE A 24 7.75 -2.41 2.57
C ILE A 24 6.52 -2.08 1.73
N GLY A 25 5.91 -3.09 1.12
CA GLY A 25 4.75 -2.93 0.22
C GLY A 25 4.87 -3.78 -1.04
N PRO A 26 3.96 -3.65 -2.02
CA PRO A 26 2.93 -2.61 -2.17
C PRO A 26 1.63 -2.89 -1.40
N TYR A 27 0.99 -1.84 -0.90
CA TYR A 27 -0.39 -1.88 -0.43
C TYR A 27 -1.29 -1.14 -1.42
N LEU A 28 -2.27 -1.84 -1.99
CA LEU A 28 -3.23 -1.27 -2.93
C LEU A 28 -4.47 -0.84 -2.15
N PHE A 29 -4.97 0.36 -2.45
CA PHE A 29 -6.27 0.79 -1.91
C PHE A 29 -7.37 0.45 -2.90
N ASP A 30 -8.36 -0.30 -2.44
CA ASP A 30 -9.55 -0.68 -3.23
C ASP A 30 -10.48 0.52 -3.54
N ASP A 31 -10.36 1.58 -2.74
CA ASP A 31 -11.22 2.76 -2.77
C ASP A 31 -10.44 4.06 -3.00
N THR A 32 -11.19 5.15 -3.19
CA THR A 32 -10.61 6.50 -3.26
C THR A 32 -9.83 6.81 -1.97
N LEU A 33 -8.55 7.10 -2.12
CA LEU A 33 -7.68 7.49 -1.02
C LEU A 33 -8.04 8.90 -0.52
N THR A 34 -8.63 8.98 0.67
CA THR A 34 -8.87 10.26 1.37
C THR A 34 -7.83 10.45 2.47
N GLY A 35 -7.62 11.69 2.92
CA GLY A 35 -6.68 11.97 4.01
C GLY A 35 -7.00 11.22 5.31
N ALA A 36 -8.28 11.06 5.64
CA ALA A 36 -8.72 10.29 6.81
C ALA A 36 -8.42 8.80 6.67
N ARG A 37 -8.68 8.19 5.50
CA ARG A 37 -8.35 6.79 5.23
C ARG A 37 -6.85 6.55 5.21
N TYR A 38 -6.08 7.49 4.67
CA TYR A 38 -4.63 7.42 4.69
C TYR A 38 -4.09 7.50 6.12
N LEU A 39 -4.64 8.39 6.95
CA LEU A 39 -4.24 8.50 8.36
C LEU A 39 -4.56 7.22 9.14
N ASP A 40 -5.77 6.69 8.98
CA ASP A 40 -6.19 5.43 9.62
C ASP A 40 -5.30 4.25 9.16
N PHE A 41 -5.01 4.18 7.86
CA PHE A 41 -4.04 3.23 7.31
C PHE A 41 -2.68 3.38 8.00
N LEU A 42 -2.10 4.58 8.07
CA LEU A 42 -0.80 4.79 8.70
C LEU A 42 -0.80 4.38 10.18
N GLN A 43 -1.84 4.74 10.94
CA GLN A 43 -1.93 4.41 12.37
C GLN A 43 -2.00 2.91 12.61
N ASN A 44 -2.85 2.19 11.87
CA ASN A 44 -3.03 0.75 12.06
C ASN A 44 -1.93 -0.09 11.41
N PHE A 45 -1.48 0.29 10.21
CA PHE A 45 -0.49 -0.46 9.43
C PHE A 45 0.91 -0.30 10.02
N LEU A 46 1.33 0.91 10.39
CA LEU A 46 2.65 1.13 10.99
C LEU A 46 2.76 0.46 12.36
N GLN A 47 1.69 0.44 13.17
CA GLN A 47 1.67 -0.32 14.43
C GLN A 47 1.90 -1.81 14.19
N ARG A 48 1.28 -2.39 13.15
CA ARG A 48 1.48 -3.79 12.78
C ARG A 48 2.88 -4.05 12.24
N LEU A 49 3.43 -3.15 11.43
CA LEU A 49 4.82 -3.26 10.95
C LEU A 49 5.82 -3.26 12.11
N HIS A 50 5.64 -2.37 13.10
CA HIS A 50 6.52 -2.31 14.26
C HIS A 50 6.48 -3.61 15.07
N TYR A 51 5.28 -4.13 15.34
CA TYR A 51 5.12 -5.42 16.04
C TYR A 51 5.83 -6.57 15.33
N CYS A 52 5.70 -6.68 14.01
CA CYS A 52 6.37 -7.74 13.26
C CYS A 52 7.88 -7.52 13.13
N GLN A 53 8.38 -6.29 13.18
CA GLN A 53 9.83 -6.05 13.24
C GLN A 53 10.43 -6.53 14.57
N GLU A 54 9.73 -6.30 15.69
CA GLU A 54 10.16 -6.78 17.00
C GLU A 54 9.96 -8.29 17.18
N ALA A 55 8.89 -8.86 16.62
CA ALA A 55 8.58 -10.29 16.75
C ALA A 55 9.39 -11.20 15.83
N THR A 56 9.92 -10.70 14.71
CA THR A 56 10.47 -11.56 13.64
C THR A 56 11.89 -11.26 13.18
N GLY A 57 12.51 -10.14 13.55
CA GLY A 57 13.93 -9.87 13.24
C GLY A 57 14.30 -9.73 11.74
N ALA A 58 13.48 -10.17 10.79
CA ALA A 58 13.68 -9.95 9.35
C ALA A 58 12.39 -10.21 8.55
N GLN A 59 12.08 -9.21 7.70
CA GLN A 59 11.31 -9.24 6.45
C GLN A 59 9.94 -9.93 6.40
N PHE A 60 8.91 -9.11 6.16
CA PHE A 60 7.67 -9.53 5.53
C PHE A 60 7.94 -9.95 4.08
N GLU A 61 8.33 -11.20 3.88
CA GLU A 61 8.13 -11.84 2.59
C GLU A 61 6.70 -12.40 2.54
N HIS A 62 5.96 -11.92 1.55
CA HIS A 62 4.75 -12.53 1.03
C HIS A 62 3.45 -12.28 1.79
N LEU A 63 2.78 -11.18 1.44
CA LEU A 63 1.31 -11.15 1.39
C LEU A 63 0.94 -10.81 -0.06
N VAL A 64 0.64 -11.86 -0.83
CA VAL A 64 -0.04 -11.84 -2.12
C VAL A 64 -1.49 -12.23 -1.87
#